data_AF-A0A1G7H7E4-F1
#
_entry.id   AF-A0A1G7H7E4-F1
#
_cell.length_a   1.000
_cell.length_b   1.000
_cell.length_c   1.000
_cell.angle_alpha   90.00
_cell.angle_beta   90.00
_cell.angle_gamma   90.00
#
_symmetry.space_group_name_H-M   'P 1'
#
loop_
_entity.id
_entity.type
_entity.pdbx_description
1 polymer ?
#
loop_
_entity_poly.entity_id
_entity_poly.type
_entity_poly.pdbx_seq_one_letter_code
_entity_poly.pdbx_strand_id
1 'polypeptide(L)'
;MRVQLFSAVVVVTALCPVLMHAQGRDVPVPSTCSPQVNAKLQTMIQEHPKGYVENVMACGISAGTRVNSGGKHGSHHIITVNVKLPDGQAAKIQIAINDSLDGVVSAKPGDSVFAYGEGYTTGGLWVAGIHDVHCSTHPTADNGWVVVNGNKTPKSCPTRRSRN
;
A
#
# COMPACT_ATOMS: atom_id res chain seq x y z
N MET A 1 -65.59 10.29 -23.39
CA MET A 1 -64.57 9.81 -22.45
C MET A 1 -63.21 9.89 -23.12
N ARG A 2 -62.30 10.74 -22.65
CA ARG A 2 -60.92 10.85 -23.16
C ARG A 2 -59.98 10.24 -22.12
N VAL A 3 -59.28 9.17 -22.49
CA VAL A 3 -58.27 8.52 -21.65
C VAL A 3 -56.93 9.16 -22.00
N GLN A 4 -56.33 9.91 -21.06
CA GLN A 4 -54.97 10.42 -21.20
C GLN A 4 -54.00 9.36 -20.69
N LEU A 5 -53.19 8.79 -21.59
CA LEU A 5 -52.01 8.00 -21.23
C LEU A 5 -50.90 8.94 -20.76
N PHE A 6 -50.56 8.89 -19.48
CA PHE A 6 -49.33 9.48 -18.97
C PHE A 6 -48.19 8.47 -19.18
N SER A 7 -47.27 8.81 -20.08
CA SER A 7 -46.01 8.07 -20.23
C SER A 7 -45.07 8.48 -19.08
N ALA A 8 -44.81 7.55 -18.16
CA ALA A 8 -43.83 7.73 -17.10
C ALA A 8 -42.40 7.61 -17.69
N VAL A 9 -41.69 8.73 -17.74
CA VAL A 9 -40.26 8.75 -18.07
C VAL A 9 -39.50 8.31 -16.83
N VAL A 10 -38.97 7.08 -16.84
CA VAL A 10 -38.05 6.58 -15.82
C VAL A 10 -36.67 7.17 -16.10
N VAL A 11 -36.27 8.18 -15.33
CA VAL A 11 -34.90 8.70 -15.34
C VAL A 11 -34.04 7.73 -14.50
N VAL A 12 -33.28 6.87 -15.18
CA VAL A 12 -32.25 6.04 -14.54
C VAL A 12 -31.06 6.95 -14.22
N THR A 13 -30.98 7.42 -12.98
CA THR A 13 -29.78 8.09 -12.47
C THR A 13 -28.68 7.05 -12.30
N ALA A 14 -27.76 7.01 -13.27
CA ALA A 14 -26.52 6.25 -13.15
C ALA A 14 -25.67 6.83 -12.00
N LEU A 15 -25.77 6.23 -10.82
CA LEU A 15 -24.84 6.45 -9.71
C LEU A 15 -23.47 5.88 -10.11
N CYS A 16 -22.63 6.70 -10.73
CA CYS A 16 -21.20 6.39 -10.85
C CYS A 16 -20.62 6.32 -9.42
N PRO A 17 -20.08 5.18 -8.97
CA PRO A 17 -19.37 5.11 -7.71
C PRO A 17 -18.10 5.94 -7.86
N VAL A 18 -18.12 7.16 -7.31
CA VAL A 18 -16.92 7.97 -7.15
C VAL A 18 -16.11 7.25 -6.08
N LEU A 19 -15.01 6.59 -6.47
CA LEU A 19 -14.01 6.09 -5.53
C LEU A 19 -13.50 7.29 -4.71
N MET A 20 -14.11 7.51 -3.56
CA MET A 20 -13.75 8.54 -2.60
C MET A 20 -12.39 8.14 -2.02
N HIS A 21 -11.31 8.70 -2.58
CA HIS A 21 -10.00 8.63 -1.97
C HIS A 21 -10.04 9.46 -0.69
N ALA A 22 -9.55 8.89 0.41
CA ALA A 22 -9.34 9.66 1.62
C ALA A 22 -8.13 10.57 1.44
N GLN A 23 -8.14 11.72 2.10
CA GLN A 23 -7.00 12.64 2.04
C GLN A 23 -5.95 12.21 3.08
N GLY A 24 -5.20 11.16 2.77
CA GLY A 24 -4.02 10.79 3.52
C GLY A 24 -2.92 11.85 3.38
N ARG A 25 -2.08 12.00 4.40
CA ARG A 25 -0.89 12.85 4.33
C ARG A 25 0.16 12.20 3.43
N ASP A 26 0.86 13.00 2.64
CA ASP A 26 2.05 12.54 1.93
C ASP A 26 3.26 12.50 2.86
N VAL A 27 3.79 11.30 3.09
CA VAL A 27 5.02 11.10 3.87
C VAL A 27 6.22 11.05 2.92
N PRO A 28 7.31 11.82 3.19
CA PRO A 28 8.47 11.83 2.33
C PRO A 28 9.22 10.50 2.38
N VAL A 29 9.84 10.15 1.26
CA VAL A 29 10.78 9.02 1.19
C VAL A 29 12.09 9.45 1.87
N PRO A 30 12.62 8.68 2.84
CA PRO A 30 13.94 8.96 3.39
C PRO A 30 15.03 8.94 2.31
N SER A 31 16.01 9.84 2.42
CA SER A 31 17.12 9.91 1.47
C SER A 31 18.10 8.73 1.59
N THR A 32 18.16 8.09 2.76
CA THR A 32 19.01 6.94 3.04
C THR A 32 18.24 5.90 3.84
N CYS A 33 18.59 4.62 3.63
CA CYS A 33 18.08 3.54 4.45
C CYS A 33 18.95 3.39 5.70
N SER A 34 18.33 3.45 6.87
CA SER A 34 18.98 3.21 8.16
C SER A 34 18.12 2.29 9.03
N PRO A 35 18.69 1.63 10.05
CA PRO A 35 17.89 0.85 11.00
C PRO A 35 16.73 1.65 11.63
N GLN A 36 16.92 2.95 11.85
CA GLN A 36 15.91 3.82 12.46
C GLN A 36 14.69 4.04 11.57
N VAL A 37 14.82 3.97 10.24
CA VAL A 37 13.68 3.96 9.32
C VAL A 37 12.75 2.77 9.61
N ASN A 38 13.31 1.65 10.07
CA ASN A 38 12.59 0.42 10.39
C ASN A 38 12.11 0.36 11.85
N ALA A 39 12.15 1.46 12.61
CA ALA A 39 11.86 1.42 14.05
C ALA A 39 10.42 0.99 14.35
N LYS A 40 9.44 1.56 13.65
CA LYS A 40 8.04 1.18 13.84
C LYS A 40 7.75 -0.26 13.39
N LEU A 41 8.43 -0.72 12.34
CA LEU A 41 8.39 -2.12 11.92
C LEU A 41 8.92 -3.03 13.03
N GLN A 42 10.04 -2.70 13.68
CA GLN A 42 10.57 -3.47 14.80
C GLN A 42 9.56 -3.54 15.95
N THR A 43 9.00 -2.40 16.36
CA THR A 43 7.96 -2.35 17.41
C THR A 43 6.80 -3.28 17.06
N MET A 44 6.28 -3.20 15.83
CA MET A 44 5.20 -4.07 15.37
C MET A 44 5.57 -5.55 15.40
N ILE A 45 6.79 -5.91 14.96
CA ILE A 45 7.29 -7.29 15.02
C ILE A 45 7.34 -7.77 16.48
N GLN A 46 7.83 -6.94 17.41
CA GLN A 46 7.97 -7.32 18.82
C GLN A 46 6.62 -7.44 19.55
N GLU A 47 5.68 -6.55 19.25
CA GLU A 47 4.37 -6.51 19.90
C GLU A 47 3.39 -7.56 19.36
N HIS A 48 3.62 -8.09 18.15
CA HIS A 48 2.76 -9.07 17.49
C HIS A 48 1.25 -8.72 17.54
N PRO A 49 0.85 -7.51 17.08
CA PRO A 49 -0.53 -7.08 17.15
C PRO A 49 -1.45 -7.99 16.31
N LYS A 50 -2.70 -8.13 16.77
CA LYS A 50 -3.75 -8.79 16.00
C LYS A 50 -4.34 -7.81 14.99
N GLY A 51 -3.86 -7.84 13.75
CA GLY A 51 -4.37 -7.02 12.65
C GLY A 51 -3.32 -6.11 12.03
N TYR A 52 -3.80 -5.10 11.31
CA TYR A 52 -2.96 -4.13 10.61
C TYR A 52 -2.55 -2.97 11.52
N VAL A 53 -1.33 -2.47 11.31
CA VAL A 53 -0.78 -1.27 11.94
C VAL A 53 -0.57 -0.23 10.84
N GLU A 54 -1.36 0.83 10.85
CA GLU A 54 -1.24 1.90 9.86
C GLU A 54 0.14 2.56 9.90
N ASN A 55 0.54 3.19 8.80
CA ASN A 55 1.63 4.17 8.77
C ASN A 55 3.00 3.58 9.18
N VAL A 56 3.31 2.37 8.72
CA VAL A 56 4.57 1.64 8.95
C VAL A 56 5.50 1.85 7.76
N MET A 57 6.75 2.22 8.06
CA MET A 57 7.82 2.36 7.07
C MET A 57 8.78 1.17 7.16
N ALA A 58 9.30 0.76 6.01
CA ALA A 58 10.45 -0.13 5.93
C ALA A 58 11.40 0.27 4.81
N CYS A 59 12.68 -0.03 5.00
CA CYS A 59 13.69 0.03 3.96
C CYS A 59 14.68 -1.12 4.07
N GLY A 60 15.19 -1.57 2.93
CA GLY A 60 16.18 -2.65 2.88
C GLY A 60 16.60 -3.00 1.46
N ILE A 61 17.11 -4.22 1.33
CA ILE A 61 17.60 -4.75 0.06
C ILE A 61 16.71 -5.89 -0.41
N SER A 62 16.25 -5.82 -1.65
CA SER A 62 15.40 -6.84 -2.24
C SER A 62 16.14 -8.16 -2.42
N ALA A 63 15.45 -9.27 -2.14
CA ALA A 63 15.83 -10.63 -2.52
C ALA A 63 15.12 -11.07 -3.82
N GLY A 64 14.37 -10.17 -4.46
CA GLY A 64 13.60 -10.41 -5.67
C GLY A 64 12.08 -10.36 -5.45
N THR A 65 11.36 -10.26 -6.57
CA THR A 65 9.91 -10.31 -6.63
C THR A 65 9.43 -11.69 -7.04
N ARG A 66 8.35 -12.14 -6.39
CA ARG A 66 7.52 -13.25 -6.88
C ARG A 66 6.12 -12.72 -7.18
N VAL A 67 5.50 -13.27 -8.22
CA VAL A 67 4.10 -12.98 -8.54
C VAL A 67 3.22 -14.01 -7.85
N ASN A 68 2.24 -13.53 -7.09
CA ASN A 68 1.15 -14.35 -6.59
C ASN A 68 -0.08 -14.05 -7.46
N SER A 69 -0.27 -14.85 -8.51
CA SER A 69 -1.36 -14.66 -9.45
C SER A 69 -2.67 -15.22 -8.90
N GLY A 70 -3.65 -14.34 -8.69
CA GLY A 70 -5.07 -14.67 -8.87
C GLY A 70 -5.78 -15.42 -7.74
N GLY A 71 -6.03 -14.73 -6.62
CA GLY A 71 -7.16 -15.05 -5.72
C GLY A 71 -8.30 -14.05 -5.87
N LYS A 72 -9.30 -14.10 -4.97
CA LYS A 72 -10.42 -13.12 -4.90
C LYS A 72 -9.95 -11.65 -4.81
N HIS A 73 -8.71 -11.43 -4.40
CA HIS A 73 -8.10 -10.11 -4.21
C HIS A 73 -7.21 -9.66 -5.37
N GLY A 74 -7.17 -10.41 -6.48
CA GLY A 74 -6.35 -10.08 -7.65
C GLY A 74 -4.90 -10.56 -7.55
N SER A 75 -4.10 -10.21 -8.55
CA SER A 75 -2.67 -10.50 -8.59
C SER A 75 -1.91 -9.59 -7.63
N HIS A 76 -0.92 -10.16 -6.96
CA HIS A 76 -0.02 -9.40 -6.10
C HIS A 76 1.42 -9.65 -6.48
N HIS A 77 2.19 -8.57 -6.67
CA HIS A 77 3.64 -8.66 -6.68
C HIS A 77 4.15 -8.59 -5.24
N ILE A 78 4.88 -9.64 -4.84
CA ILE A 78 5.45 -9.75 -3.50
C ILE A 78 6.96 -9.55 -3.61
N ILE A 79 7.45 -8.39 -3.16
CA ILE A 79 8.89 -8.13 -3.05
C ILE A 79 9.36 -8.65 -1.69
N THR A 80 10.30 -9.59 -1.69
CA THR A 80 10.97 -10.00 -0.45
C THR A 80 12.09 -9.02 -0.15
N VAL A 81 12.12 -8.45 1.05
CA VAL A 81 13.12 -7.45 1.46
C VAL A 81 13.83 -7.90 2.72
N ASN A 82 15.17 -7.88 2.69
CA ASN A 82 16.00 -8.04 3.87
C ASN A 82 16.21 -6.65 4.50
N VAL A 83 15.79 -6.48 5.75
CA VAL A 83 15.87 -5.22 6.50
C VAL A 83 16.82 -5.38 7.69
N LYS A 84 17.43 -4.26 8.11
CA LYS A 84 18.14 -4.17 9.40
C LYS A 84 17.25 -3.43 10.40
N LEU A 85 17.01 -4.05 11.55
CA LEU A 85 16.21 -3.47 12.62
C LEU A 85 17.11 -2.64 13.57
N PRO A 86 16.54 -1.66 14.32
CA PRO A 86 17.30 -0.85 15.28
C PRO A 86 18.12 -1.64 16.31
N ASP A 87 17.68 -2.82 16.72
CA ASP A 87 18.39 -3.72 17.63
C ASP A 87 19.59 -4.44 16.99
N GLY A 88 19.84 -4.20 15.70
CA GLY A 88 20.92 -4.81 14.93
C GLY A 88 20.54 -6.13 14.27
N GLN A 89 19.36 -6.69 14.55
CA GLN A 89 18.90 -7.92 13.92
C GLN A 89 18.55 -7.70 12.45
N ALA A 90 18.75 -8.74 11.64
CA ALA A 90 18.23 -8.80 10.29
C ALA A 90 16.85 -9.47 10.30
N ALA A 91 15.91 -8.91 9.55
CA ALA A 91 14.60 -9.50 9.34
C ALA A 91 14.28 -9.60 7.86
N LYS A 92 13.48 -10.61 7.49
CA LYS A 92 12.95 -10.77 6.15
C LYS A 92 11.47 -10.42 6.17
N ILE A 93 11.09 -9.42 5.38
CA ILE A 93 9.71 -8.96 5.26
C ILE A 93 9.22 -9.06 3.82
N GLN A 94 7.91 -8.97 3.64
CA GLN A 94 7.31 -8.84 2.32
C GLN A 94 6.70 -7.45 2.11
N ILE A 95 6.91 -6.87 0.94
CA ILE A 95 6.12 -5.75 0.45
C ILE A 95 5.09 -6.34 -0.51
N ALA A 96 3.82 -6.30 -0.11
CA ALA A 96 2.71 -6.84 -0.87
C ALA A 96 2.07 -5.72 -1.68
N ILE A 97 2.25 -5.78 -3.00
CA ILE A 97 1.71 -4.81 -3.95
C ILE A 97 0.44 -5.41 -4.54
N ASN A 98 -0.66 -4.66 -4.48
CA ASN A 98 -1.91 -5.00 -5.16
C ASN A 98 -1.85 -4.44 -6.58
N ASP A 99 -1.70 -5.31 -7.58
CA ASP A 99 -1.45 -4.88 -8.96
C ASP A 99 -2.57 -3.99 -9.52
N SER A 100 -3.80 -4.15 -9.02
CA SER A 100 -4.97 -3.39 -9.47
C SER A 100 -5.08 -1.99 -8.87
N LEU A 101 -4.52 -1.79 -7.67
CA LEU A 101 -4.54 -0.50 -6.96
C LEU A 101 -3.22 0.26 -7.12
N ASP A 102 -2.11 -0.47 -7.16
CA ASP A 102 -0.75 0.07 -7.06
C ASP A 102 -0.07 0.11 -8.44
N GLY A 103 -0.60 -0.69 -9.38
CA GLY A 103 0.12 -1.09 -10.59
C GLY A 103 1.17 -2.15 -10.30
N VAL A 104 1.79 -2.65 -11.37
CA VAL A 104 2.84 -3.67 -11.26
C VAL A 104 4.15 -3.00 -10.82
N VAL A 105 4.63 -3.37 -9.64
CA VAL A 105 5.96 -2.98 -9.13
C VAL A 105 6.78 -4.24 -8.86
N SER A 106 8.02 -4.25 -9.32
CA SER A 106 8.95 -5.37 -9.16
C SER A 106 10.34 -4.88 -8.81
N ALA A 107 11.11 -5.73 -8.15
CA ALA A 107 12.49 -5.50 -7.74
C ALA A 107 13.33 -6.73 -8.04
N LYS A 108 14.57 -6.51 -8.46
CA LYS A 108 15.59 -7.53 -8.62
C LYS A 108 16.33 -7.74 -7.30
N PRO A 109 16.96 -8.90 -7.08
CA PRO A 109 17.90 -9.08 -5.97
C PRO A 109 18.96 -7.97 -5.99
N GLY A 110 19.18 -7.32 -4.84
CA GLY A 110 20.13 -6.22 -4.70
C GLY A 110 19.55 -4.82 -4.87
N ASP A 111 18.34 -4.67 -5.41
CA ASP A 111 17.69 -3.35 -5.51
C ASP A 111 17.40 -2.78 -4.12
N SER A 112 17.60 -1.48 -3.95
CA SER A 112 17.14 -0.76 -2.77
C SER A 112 15.62 -0.64 -2.79
N VAL A 113 14.99 -0.91 -1.65
CA VAL A 113 13.54 -0.81 -1.51
C VAL A 113 13.21 0.04 -0.29
N PHE A 114 12.30 0.99 -0.48
CA PHE A 114 11.59 1.67 0.61
C PHE A 114 10.10 1.43 0.42
N ALA A 115 9.36 1.25 1.51
CA ALA A 115 7.92 1.09 1.46
C ALA A 115 7.28 1.76 2.67
N TYR A 116 6.06 2.26 2.46
CA TYR A 116 5.25 2.91 3.45
C TYR A 116 3.78 2.56 3.20
N GLY A 117 3.08 2.12 4.24
CA GLY A 117 1.69 1.65 4.14
C GLY A 117 1.23 1.10 5.48
N GLU A 118 0.29 0.16 5.48
CA GLU A 118 -0.04 -0.57 6.71
C GLU A 118 0.86 -1.81 6.85
N GLY A 119 1.33 -2.05 8.06
CA GLY A 119 2.12 -3.20 8.43
C GLY A 119 1.27 -4.32 9.01
N TYR A 120 1.74 -5.55 8.89
CA TYR A 120 1.16 -6.70 9.55
C TYR A 120 2.24 -7.70 9.93
N THR A 121 1.98 -8.49 10.96
CA THR A 121 2.81 -9.66 11.27
C THR A 121 2.37 -10.85 10.42
N THR A 122 3.33 -11.71 10.09
CA THR A 122 3.05 -12.92 9.31
C THR A 122 3.87 -14.09 9.86
N GLY A 123 3.76 -15.25 9.22
CA GLY A 123 4.49 -16.45 9.60
C GLY A 123 5.18 -17.10 8.41
N GLY A 124 6.04 -18.07 8.70
CA GLY A 124 6.80 -18.79 7.67
C GLY A 124 8.01 -18.00 7.19
N LEU A 125 8.10 -17.73 5.88
CA LEU A 125 9.29 -17.13 5.26
C LEU A 125 9.53 -15.68 5.68
N TRP A 126 8.47 -14.93 5.97
CA TRP A 126 8.54 -13.53 6.39
C TRP A 126 8.08 -13.41 7.83
N VAL A 127 8.66 -12.48 8.58
CA VAL A 127 8.23 -12.18 9.96
C VAL A 127 7.13 -11.10 9.98
N ALA A 128 7.10 -10.27 8.94
CA ALA A 128 6.12 -9.20 8.77
C ALA A 128 5.96 -8.84 7.28
N GLY A 129 5.01 -7.97 6.99
CA GLY A 129 4.91 -7.31 5.70
C GLY A 129 4.32 -5.90 5.78
N ILE A 130 4.41 -5.21 4.64
CA ILE A 130 3.72 -3.94 4.38
C ILE A 130 2.78 -4.17 3.20
N HIS A 131 1.52 -3.72 3.33
CA HIS A 131 0.53 -3.66 2.25
C HIS A 131 -0.02 -2.23 2.13
N ASP A 132 -1.01 -2.04 1.27
CA ASP A 132 -1.65 -0.75 0.96
C ASP A 132 -0.62 0.35 0.69
N VAL A 133 0.38 0.00 -0.14
CA VAL A 133 1.43 0.91 -0.62
C VAL A 133 0.91 1.82 -1.75
N HIS A 134 -0.31 2.33 -1.56
CA HIS A 134 -1.04 3.19 -2.48
C HIS A 134 -1.67 4.38 -1.76
N CYS A 135 -2.26 5.27 -2.53
CA CYS A 135 -3.00 6.41 -2.00
C CYS A 135 -4.10 5.95 -1.05
N SER A 136 -4.24 6.67 0.07
CA SER A 136 -5.15 6.26 1.13
C SER A 136 -6.60 6.23 0.65
N THR A 137 -7.31 5.16 1.01
CA THR A 137 -8.74 5.01 0.75
C THR A 137 -9.59 5.22 2.00
N HIS A 138 -8.97 5.48 3.16
CA HIS A 138 -9.68 5.69 4.42
C HIS A 138 -9.06 6.82 5.28
N PRO A 139 -9.84 7.54 6.11
CA PRO A 139 -9.40 8.82 6.68
C PRO A 139 -8.22 8.77 7.66
N THR A 140 -7.85 7.59 8.17
CA THR A 140 -6.83 7.43 9.21
C THR A 140 -5.45 7.05 8.65
N ALA A 141 -5.38 6.49 7.45
CA ALA A 141 -4.10 6.19 6.78
C ALA A 141 -3.51 7.40 6.04
N ASP A 142 -2.20 7.52 6.14
CA ASP A 142 -1.38 8.33 5.23
C ASP A 142 -1.33 7.71 3.83
N ASN A 143 -0.88 8.46 2.83
CA ASN A 143 -0.70 7.93 1.49
C ASN A 143 0.50 6.97 1.48
N GLY A 144 0.21 5.70 1.19
CA GLY A 144 1.20 4.67 0.99
C GLY A 144 1.98 4.83 -0.31
N TRP A 145 3.16 4.22 -0.33
CA TRP A 145 4.03 4.17 -1.50
C TRP A 145 5.09 3.07 -1.37
N VAL A 146 5.63 2.67 -2.50
CA VAL A 146 6.82 1.83 -2.63
C VAL A 146 7.82 2.53 -3.56
N VAL A 147 9.11 2.46 -3.22
CA VAL A 147 10.22 2.93 -4.03
C VAL A 147 11.15 1.77 -4.29
N VAL A 148 11.39 1.47 -5.55
CA VAL A 148 12.39 0.47 -5.97
C VAL A 148 13.46 1.16 -6.79
N ASN A 149 14.71 1.08 -6.30
CA ASN A 149 15.86 1.70 -6.95
C ASN A 149 15.62 3.17 -7.37
N GLY A 150 15.05 3.95 -6.46
CA GLY A 150 14.69 5.36 -6.67
C GLY A 150 13.38 5.62 -7.41
N ASN A 151 12.72 4.60 -7.96
CA ASN A 151 11.45 4.76 -8.69
C ASN A 151 10.27 4.61 -7.73
N LYS A 152 9.59 5.71 -7.42
CA LYS A 152 8.42 5.77 -6.53
C LYS A 152 7.12 5.44 -7.26
N THR A 153 6.28 4.61 -6.62
CA THR A 153 4.92 4.29 -7.00
C THR A 153 3.99 4.32 -5.77
N PRO A 154 2.80 4.95 -5.84
CA PRO A 154 2.38 5.86 -6.89
C PRO A 154 3.27 7.12 -6.92
N LYS A 155 3.41 7.75 -8.09
CA LYS A 155 4.22 8.98 -8.23
C LYS A 155 3.65 10.15 -7.41
N SER A 156 2.34 10.19 -7.27
CA SER A 156 1.60 11.22 -6.54
C SER A 156 0.20 10.71 -6.21
N CYS A 157 -0.41 11.23 -5.15
CA CYS A 157 -1.79 10.95 -4.80
C CYS A 157 -2.73 12.09 -5.19
N PRO A 158 -3.99 11.80 -5.56
CA PRO A 158 -4.96 12.83 -5.86
C PRO A 158 -5.20 13.73 -4.65
N THR A 159 -5.00 15.04 -4.81
CA THR A 159 -5.49 16.03 -3.86
C THR A 159 -6.91 16.43 -4.27
N ARG A 160 -7.86 16.45 -3.33
CA ARG A 160 -9.20 17.01 -3.62
C ARG A 160 -8.99 18.47 -4.02
N ARG A 161 -9.36 18.86 -5.25
CA ARG A 161 -9.59 20.28 -5.57
C ARG A 161 -10.63 20.79 -4.58
N SER A 162 -10.33 21.85 -3.82
CA SER A 162 -11.38 22.57 -3.12
C SER A 162 -12.38 23.02 -4.19
N ARG A 163 -13.65 22.63 -4.04
CA ARG A 163 -14.70 23.38 -4.72
C ARG A 163 -14.77 24.70 -3.98
N ASN A 164 -14.16 25.74 -4.54
CA ASN A 164 -14.48 27.11 -4.17
C ASN A 164 -15.93 27.40 -4.55
#